data_AF-A0A842MR91-F1
#
_entry.id   AF-A0A842MR91-F1
#
_cell.length_a   1.000
_cell.length_b   1.000
_cell.length_c   1.000
_cell.angle_alpha   90.00
_cell.angle_beta   90.00
_cell.angle_gamma   90.00
#
_symmetry.space_group_name_H-M   'P 1'
#
loop_
_entity.id
_entity.type
_entity.pdbx_description
1 polymer ?
#
loop_
_entity_poly.entity_id
_entity_poly.type
_entity_poly.pdbx_seq_one_letter_code
_entity_poly.pdbx_strand_id
1 'polypeptide(L)'
;MPAGKLKFGLYGREGQLEPRRYSSGKTQSDLIKEILQAFEDNDIVFLRATVGSGKSAVGLRTIMEFGRGIVSVPTKVLSDQYAAAYEGEKYFLKDDGTKLKIGILKGRRNFRCKFQMDKGRTVSCDSSSLPCKRPVDWRSGERRIDVLRECPHWGFIFRPELAKSLKDVRKVPYEGIKGSWTWCMKGDCPYWAQFRAYVEADAIVMNSAKWAAEVNAGRLPEVPLTVVDEADYWLDSLAVKVSITERTISWLQEIVKRGLEFAEENDTGLKEMMEDLSQEWSRCLGGGGNPLKLVQALVDLLNETDETSGDLLWKLESVLEHRSHAEWEIGEKGITYFVPDPKIVLESIRNKVGGKWLLMSATVQDQRVLREVFGIDPVFIEGETRFPGRLVRRRLGSEEIINYRKWADERFRRKYWGMLERIMRKAKRPSFVPVHAHTYLPPGLREKVSQGGDCYTFDDIMFTTKMDRGADLKGIRSIILLKFPFPDRSDPLLRGMERRLGPEAFRSYYRDISAREFVQQIGRVLRSDDDEAEFWSPDGMCHSQLRQLWKGEIVEGDS
;
A
#
# COMPACT_ATOMS: atom_id res chain seq x y z
N MET A 1 5.18 24.87 -21.07
CA MET A 1 5.28 25.46 -19.70
C MET A 1 6.12 26.74 -19.79
N PRO A 2 5.90 27.79 -18.96
CA PRO A 2 6.71 29.00 -19.06
C PRO A 2 8.15 28.71 -18.61
N ALA A 3 9.12 29.15 -19.40
CA ALA A 3 10.56 28.97 -19.19
C ALA A 3 11.11 29.84 -18.03
N GLY A 4 10.59 29.63 -16.82
CA GLY A 4 11.15 30.16 -15.59
C GLY A 4 12.33 29.31 -15.12
N LYS A 5 13.33 29.93 -14.48
CA LYS A 5 14.42 29.22 -13.83
C LYS A 5 13.84 28.42 -12.65
N LEU A 6 13.70 27.10 -12.79
CA LEU A 6 13.16 26.21 -11.74
C LEU A 6 13.87 26.50 -10.41
N LYS A 7 13.14 27.03 -9.43
CA LYS A 7 13.62 27.21 -8.06
C LYS A 7 13.24 25.99 -7.24
N PHE A 8 14.21 25.34 -6.59
CA PHE A 8 13.92 24.18 -5.74
C PHE A 8 13.02 24.54 -4.56
N GLY A 9 13.26 25.70 -3.93
CA GLY A 9 12.30 26.31 -2.99
C GLY A 9 12.07 25.54 -1.70
N LEU A 10 12.97 24.62 -1.32
CA LEU A 10 12.92 23.90 -0.05
C LEU A 10 13.63 24.71 1.05
N TYR A 11 13.01 24.81 2.21
CA TYR A 11 13.54 25.52 3.38
C TYR A 11 13.56 24.58 4.59
N GLY A 12 14.51 24.80 5.49
CA GLY A 12 14.59 24.18 6.81
C GLY A 12 14.58 25.24 7.91
N ARG A 13 14.95 24.83 9.14
CA ARG A 13 15.04 25.75 10.30
C ARG A 13 16.05 26.88 10.10
N GLU A 14 17.14 26.61 9.39
CA GLU A 14 18.28 27.53 9.19
C GLU A 14 18.19 28.34 7.88
N GLY A 15 17.09 28.22 7.13
CA GLY A 15 16.87 28.94 5.89
C GLY A 15 16.73 28.03 4.67
N GLN A 16 17.08 28.54 3.49
CA GLN A 16 16.94 27.84 2.23
C GLN A 16 17.90 26.64 2.15
N LEU A 17 17.39 25.49 1.74
CA LEU A 17 18.17 24.27 1.52
C LEU A 17 18.53 24.15 0.04
N GLU A 18 19.81 23.89 -0.21
CA GLU A 18 20.28 23.60 -1.56
C GLU A 18 19.77 22.24 -2.05
N PRO A 19 19.50 22.09 -3.36
CA PRO A 19 19.11 20.81 -3.93
C PRO A 19 20.24 19.79 -3.72
N ARG A 20 19.90 18.59 -3.25
CA ARG A 20 20.89 17.53 -3.07
C ARG A 20 21.56 17.19 -4.41
N ARG A 21 22.88 17.05 -4.38
CA ARG A 21 23.67 16.53 -5.50
C ARG A 21 23.88 15.02 -5.33
N TYR A 22 23.69 14.28 -6.42
CA TYR A 22 23.81 12.83 -6.48
C TYR A 22 25.21 12.39 -6.92
N SER A 23 25.51 11.12 -6.75
CA SER A 23 26.74 10.48 -7.21
C SER A 23 26.97 10.63 -8.72
N SER A 24 25.89 10.76 -9.51
CA SER A 24 25.93 11.04 -10.95
C SER A 24 26.34 12.48 -11.31
N GLY A 25 26.48 13.36 -10.31
CA GLY A 25 26.72 14.79 -10.48
C GLY A 25 25.46 15.62 -10.70
N LYS A 26 24.31 15.00 -11.01
CA LYS A 26 23.01 15.68 -11.15
C LYS A 26 22.52 16.20 -9.80
N THR A 27 21.72 17.26 -9.82
CA THR A 27 21.01 17.75 -8.62
C THR A 27 19.54 17.35 -8.64
N GLN A 28 18.87 17.41 -7.48
CA GLN A 28 17.41 17.29 -7.40
C GLN A 28 16.67 18.22 -8.37
N SER A 29 17.19 19.43 -8.61
CA SER A 29 16.59 20.36 -9.56
C SER A 29 16.74 19.90 -11.01
N ASP A 30 17.86 19.27 -11.36
CA ASP A 30 18.06 18.72 -12.70
C ASP A 30 17.13 17.54 -12.95
N LEU A 31 16.97 16.65 -11.96
CA LEU A 31 16.00 15.57 -12.00
C LEU A 31 14.57 16.07 -12.24
N ILE A 32 14.15 17.12 -11.53
CA ILE A 32 12.80 17.68 -11.71
C ILE A 32 12.63 18.18 -13.14
N LYS A 33 13.62 18.88 -13.71
CA LYS A 33 13.56 19.32 -15.12
C LYS A 33 13.45 18.14 -16.09
N GLU A 34 14.23 17.09 -15.88
CA GLU A 34 14.17 15.86 -16.69
C GLU A 34 12.79 15.20 -16.59
N ILE A 35 12.20 15.15 -15.39
CA ILE A 35 10.84 14.63 -15.18
C ILE A 35 9.81 15.49 -15.93
N LEU A 36 9.87 16.82 -15.82
CA LEU A 36 8.94 17.72 -16.52
C LEU A 36 9.05 17.58 -18.03
N GLN A 37 10.28 17.49 -18.55
CA GLN A 37 10.53 17.28 -19.98
C GLN A 37 10.00 15.91 -20.43
N ALA A 38 10.24 14.85 -19.67
CA ALA A 38 9.72 13.53 -19.98
C ALA A 38 8.18 13.52 -20.04
N PHE A 39 7.52 14.31 -19.19
CA PHE A 39 6.07 14.45 -19.20
C PHE A 39 5.51 15.23 -20.40
N GLU A 40 6.32 15.86 -21.25
CA GLU A 40 5.85 16.47 -22.49
C GLU A 40 5.31 15.42 -23.46
N ASP A 41 6.02 14.30 -23.61
CA ASP A 41 5.67 13.22 -24.53
C ASP A 41 5.10 11.97 -23.86
N ASN A 42 5.09 11.92 -22.52
CA ASN A 42 4.71 10.73 -21.76
C ASN A 42 3.69 11.04 -20.67
N ASP A 43 2.83 10.06 -20.38
CA ASP A 43 1.90 10.11 -19.25
C ASP A 43 2.44 9.36 -18.03
N ILE A 44 3.38 8.44 -18.21
CA ILE A 44 4.02 7.70 -17.12
C ILE A 44 5.52 7.94 -17.18
N VAL A 45 6.07 8.42 -16.07
CA VAL A 45 7.52 8.60 -15.89
C VAL A 45 7.94 7.89 -14.61
N PHE A 46 9.04 7.16 -14.67
CA PHE A 46 9.61 6.46 -13.52
C PHE A 46 10.79 7.24 -12.95
N LEU A 47 10.79 7.45 -11.64
CA LEU A 47 11.96 7.92 -10.91
C LEU A 47 12.60 6.76 -10.15
N ARG A 48 13.81 6.39 -10.57
CA ARG A 48 14.64 5.41 -9.88
C ARG A 48 15.52 6.10 -8.87
N ALA A 49 15.25 5.89 -7.59
CA ALA A 49 16.00 6.53 -6.52
C ALA A 49 15.97 5.71 -5.23
N THR A 50 17.14 5.48 -4.63
CA THR A 50 17.31 4.73 -3.38
C THR A 50 16.63 5.43 -2.21
N VAL A 51 16.42 4.67 -1.13
CA VAL A 51 15.83 5.23 0.09
C VAL A 51 16.75 6.30 0.67
N GLY A 52 16.17 7.40 1.15
CA GLY A 52 16.94 8.53 1.69
C GLY A 52 17.50 9.48 0.63
N SER A 53 17.39 9.19 -0.67
CA SER A 53 17.82 10.06 -1.78
C SER A 53 17.08 11.40 -1.90
N GLY A 54 16.00 11.58 -1.13
CA GLY A 54 15.12 12.74 -1.26
C GLY A 54 14.08 12.62 -2.37
N LYS A 55 13.73 11.41 -2.82
CA LYS A 55 12.66 11.14 -3.80
C LYS A 55 11.33 11.82 -3.44
N SER A 56 10.96 11.84 -2.16
CA SER A 56 9.73 12.50 -1.69
C SER A 56 9.74 14.02 -1.94
N ALA A 57 10.89 14.67 -1.77
CA ALA A 57 11.05 16.08 -2.08
C ALA A 57 10.92 16.34 -3.58
N VAL A 58 11.49 15.47 -4.42
CA VAL A 58 11.34 15.53 -5.89
C VAL A 58 9.87 15.36 -6.29
N GLY A 59 9.16 14.38 -5.73
CA GLY A 59 7.73 14.18 -5.98
C GLY A 59 6.86 15.38 -5.60
N LEU A 60 7.01 15.90 -4.38
CA LEU A 60 6.27 17.08 -3.91
C LEU A 60 6.59 18.33 -4.74
N ARG A 61 7.86 18.53 -5.08
CA ARG A 61 8.28 19.67 -5.90
C ARG A 61 7.78 19.55 -7.34
N THR A 62 7.66 18.34 -7.87
CA THR A 62 7.04 18.09 -9.18
C THR A 62 5.54 18.41 -9.11
N ILE A 63 4.83 17.99 -8.05
CA ILE A 63 3.43 18.37 -7.81
C ILE A 63 3.24 19.89 -7.84
N MET A 64 4.16 20.67 -7.26
CA MET A 64 4.10 22.13 -7.31
C MET A 64 4.17 22.70 -8.73
N GLU A 65 4.96 22.11 -9.63
CA GLU A 65 5.04 22.56 -11.03
C GLU A 65 3.76 22.24 -11.80
N PHE A 66 3.09 21.16 -11.43
CA PHE A 66 1.76 20.83 -11.94
C PHE A 66 0.63 21.59 -11.22
N GLY A 67 0.97 22.43 -10.23
CA GLY A 67 0.03 23.18 -9.39
C GLY A 67 -0.68 22.35 -8.32
N ARG A 68 -1.03 21.09 -8.63
CA ARG A 68 -1.72 20.20 -7.70
C ARG A 68 -1.44 18.73 -7.99
N GLY A 69 -1.49 17.89 -6.95
CA GLY A 69 -1.31 16.46 -7.13
C GLY A 69 -1.66 15.60 -5.92
N ILE A 70 -1.65 14.29 -6.16
CA ILE A 70 -1.91 13.27 -5.15
C ILE A 70 -0.66 12.40 -5.00
N VAL A 71 -0.32 12.03 -3.77
CA VAL A 71 0.74 11.07 -3.46
C VAL A 71 0.11 9.82 -2.86
N SER A 72 0.26 8.68 -3.53
CA SER A 72 -0.05 7.36 -3.00
C SER A 72 1.20 6.75 -2.37
N VAL A 73 1.12 6.34 -1.11
CA VAL A 73 2.21 5.68 -0.38
C VAL A 73 1.78 4.28 0.10
N PRO A 74 2.67 3.31 0.27
CA PRO A 74 2.24 1.94 0.60
C PRO A 74 1.73 1.81 2.03
N THR A 75 2.23 2.63 2.97
CA THR A 75 1.89 2.51 4.40
C THR A 75 1.42 3.83 4.99
N LYS A 76 0.62 3.72 6.07
CA LYS A 76 0.21 4.88 6.88
C LYS A 76 1.42 5.58 7.51
N VAL A 77 2.43 4.83 7.93
CA VAL A 77 3.65 5.39 8.56
C VAL A 77 4.36 6.34 7.59
N LEU A 78 4.52 5.94 6.33
CA LEU A 78 5.09 6.82 5.30
C LEU A 78 4.21 8.05 5.07
N SER A 79 2.89 7.89 5.05
CA SER A 79 1.96 9.02 4.90
C SER A 79 2.16 10.07 6.01
N ASP A 80 2.37 9.62 7.25
CA ASP A 80 2.62 10.48 8.40
C ASP A 80 4.01 11.16 8.33
N GLN A 81 5.00 10.47 7.77
CA GLN A 81 6.33 11.03 7.55
C GLN A 81 6.34 12.18 6.52
N TYR A 82 5.48 12.15 5.49
CA TYR A 82 5.40 13.24 4.51
C TYR A 82 5.01 14.58 5.17
N ALA A 83 3.94 14.61 5.96
CA ALA A 83 3.55 15.85 6.65
C ALA A 83 4.58 16.28 7.71
N ALA A 84 5.06 15.34 8.54
CA ALA A 84 6.06 15.67 9.55
C ALA A 84 7.33 16.27 8.95
N ALA A 85 7.79 15.73 7.81
CA ALA A 85 9.01 16.18 7.15
C ALA A 85 8.82 17.51 6.40
N TYR A 86 7.69 17.72 5.73
CA TYR A 86 7.52 18.82 4.76
C TYR A 86 6.48 19.89 5.14
N GLU A 87 5.81 19.77 6.28
CA GLU A 87 5.07 20.89 6.91
C GLU A 87 5.71 21.39 8.21
N GLY A 88 6.57 20.57 8.83
CA GLY A 88 7.26 20.87 10.08
C GLY A 88 8.71 21.28 9.88
N GLU A 89 9.62 20.29 9.88
CA GLU A 89 11.07 20.52 9.88
C GLU A 89 11.58 21.18 8.60
N LYS A 90 10.97 20.81 7.47
CA LYS A 90 11.21 21.41 6.16
C LYS A 90 9.87 21.85 5.58
N TYR A 91 9.91 22.77 4.63
CA TYR A 91 8.73 23.20 3.88
C TYR A 91 9.12 23.76 2.53
N PHE A 92 8.22 23.66 1.56
CA PHE A 92 8.38 24.31 0.27
C PHE A 92 7.67 25.66 0.25
N LEU A 93 8.29 26.66 -0.37
CA LEU A 93 7.65 27.93 -0.70
C LEU A 93 7.28 27.95 -2.19
N LYS A 94 6.04 28.35 -2.46
CA LYS A 94 5.57 28.67 -3.81
C LYS A 94 6.07 30.05 -4.24
N ASP A 95 5.91 30.36 -5.52
CA ASP A 95 6.32 31.66 -6.08
C ASP A 95 5.58 32.85 -5.46
N ASP A 96 4.38 32.64 -4.93
CA ASP A 96 3.58 33.63 -4.20
C ASP A 96 4.06 33.85 -2.74
N GLY A 97 5.12 33.16 -2.31
CA GLY A 97 5.66 33.22 -0.95
C GLY A 97 4.87 32.42 0.08
N THR A 98 3.77 31.77 -0.29
CA THR A 98 3.00 30.91 0.61
C THR A 98 3.58 29.50 0.64
N LYS A 99 3.38 28.80 1.76
CA LYS A 99 3.85 27.42 1.93
C LYS A 99 3.01 26.45 1.10
N LEU A 100 3.66 25.39 0.60
CA LEU A 100 2.98 24.22 0.06
C LEU A 100 2.06 23.62 1.12
N LYS A 101 0.78 23.43 0.81
CA LYS A 101 -0.20 22.83 1.71
C LYS A 101 -0.29 21.33 1.46
N ILE A 102 0.01 20.52 2.46
CA ILE A 102 0.01 19.06 2.35
C ILE A 102 -1.16 18.49 3.16
N GLY A 103 -2.15 17.93 2.49
CA GLY A 103 -3.30 17.29 3.13
C GLY A 103 -3.07 15.79 3.33
N ILE A 104 -3.05 15.31 4.58
CA ILE A 104 -2.97 13.87 4.87
C ILE A 104 -4.36 13.27 5.03
N LEU A 105 -4.67 12.23 4.24
CA LEU A 105 -5.90 11.46 4.38
C LEU A 105 -5.66 10.08 5.00
N LYS A 106 -6.49 9.76 5.99
CA LYS A 106 -6.45 8.52 6.76
C LYS A 106 -7.83 7.86 6.83
N GLY A 107 -7.84 6.55 7.03
CA GLY A 107 -9.08 5.79 7.29
C GLY A 107 -9.74 6.15 8.63
N ARG A 108 -11.02 5.81 8.77
CA ARG A 108 -11.87 6.14 9.95
C ARG A 108 -11.29 5.69 11.29
N ARG A 109 -10.60 4.55 11.34
CA ARG A 109 -9.97 3.99 12.56
C ARG A 109 -8.98 4.93 13.24
N ASN A 110 -8.49 5.93 12.51
CA ASN A 110 -7.50 6.89 13.00
C ASN A 110 -8.12 8.09 13.73
N PHE A 111 -9.43 8.14 13.87
CA PHE A 111 -10.16 9.27 14.45
C PHE A 111 -11.10 8.80 15.56
N ARG A 112 -11.29 9.67 16.57
CA ARG A 112 -12.30 9.49 17.62
C ARG A 112 -13.54 10.30 17.28
N CYS A 113 -14.71 9.71 17.53
CA CYS A 113 -15.99 10.31 17.17
C CYS A 113 -16.38 11.38 18.18
N LYS A 114 -16.41 12.65 17.73
CA LYS A 114 -16.76 13.80 18.58
C LYS A 114 -18.16 13.67 19.20
N PHE A 115 -19.15 13.23 18.43
CA PHE A 115 -20.52 12.98 18.93
C PHE A 115 -20.59 11.99 20.10
N GLN A 116 -19.75 10.96 20.11
CA GLN A 116 -19.69 10.03 21.24
C GLN A 116 -18.88 10.61 22.40
N MET A 117 -17.84 11.39 22.11
CA MET A 117 -17.06 12.09 23.13
C MET A 117 -17.90 13.11 23.90
N ASP A 118 -18.80 13.84 23.23
CA ASP A 118 -19.74 14.76 23.89
C ASP A 118 -20.69 14.03 24.86
N LYS A 119 -20.87 12.71 24.66
CA LYS A 119 -21.62 11.80 25.55
C LYS A 119 -20.72 11.09 26.57
N GLY A 120 -19.47 11.51 26.73
CA GLY A 120 -18.50 10.92 27.64
C GLY A 120 -17.92 9.57 27.20
N ARG A 121 -18.05 9.19 25.92
CA ARG A 121 -17.60 7.89 25.39
C ARG A 121 -16.46 8.05 24.38
N THR A 122 -15.44 7.21 24.48
CA THR A 122 -14.31 7.20 23.53
C THR A 122 -14.51 6.13 22.47
N VAL A 123 -15.19 6.48 21.37
CA VAL A 123 -15.51 5.55 20.26
C VAL A 123 -14.72 5.93 19.01
N SER A 124 -14.23 4.93 18.27
CA SER A 124 -13.60 5.11 16.96
C SER A 124 -14.62 5.58 15.91
N CYS A 125 -14.23 6.48 14.98
CA CYS A 125 -15.06 6.85 13.83
C CYS A 125 -15.34 5.68 12.86
N ASP A 126 -14.71 4.53 13.06
CA ASP A 126 -14.94 3.29 12.30
C ASP A 126 -16.07 2.41 12.88
N SER A 127 -16.66 2.79 14.01
CA SER A 127 -17.74 2.03 14.62
C SER A 127 -18.98 2.04 13.72
N SER A 128 -19.54 0.86 13.45
CA SER A 128 -20.71 0.65 12.58
C SER A 128 -22.01 1.21 13.15
N SER A 129 -22.11 1.42 14.46
CA SER A 129 -23.30 2.00 15.09
C SER A 129 -23.38 3.53 15.00
N LEU A 130 -22.38 4.19 14.40
CA LEU A 130 -22.39 5.64 14.26
C LEU A 130 -23.37 6.08 13.15
N PRO A 131 -24.08 7.21 13.32
CA PRO A 131 -25.02 7.71 12.29
C PRO A 131 -24.40 7.86 10.89
N CYS A 132 -23.11 8.21 10.82
CA CYS A 132 -22.39 8.37 9.56
C CYS A 132 -21.82 7.07 8.95
N LYS A 133 -22.20 5.91 9.49
CA LYS A 133 -21.78 4.57 9.02
C LYS A 133 -22.91 3.53 9.10
N ARG A 134 -23.85 3.61 10.04
CA ARG A 134 -24.94 2.62 10.14
C ARG A 134 -25.68 2.49 8.81
N PRO A 135 -26.20 1.30 8.46
CA PRO A 135 -27.10 1.15 7.33
C PRO A 135 -28.25 2.16 7.41
N VAL A 136 -28.73 2.59 6.25
CA VAL A 136 -29.88 3.48 6.13
C VAL A 136 -31.06 2.64 5.69
N ASP A 137 -32.21 2.79 6.33
CA ASP A 137 -33.41 2.09 5.87
C ASP A 137 -34.02 2.78 4.64
N TRP A 138 -33.45 2.49 3.47
CA TRP A 138 -33.92 3.05 2.20
C TRP A 138 -35.34 2.57 1.84
N ARG A 139 -35.80 1.43 2.39
CA ARG A 139 -37.13 0.88 2.15
C ARG A 139 -38.22 1.70 2.83
N SER A 140 -37.94 2.27 4.01
CA SER A 140 -38.82 3.26 4.64
C SER A 140 -38.64 4.69 4.10
N GLY A 141 -37.71 4.89 3.16
CA GLY A 141 -37.39 6.20 2.58
C GLY A 141 -36.44 7.04 3.43
N GLU A 142 -35.82 6.47 4.46
CA GLU A 142 -34.70 7.09 5.18
C GLU A 142 -33.56 7.36 4.20
N ARG A 143 -32.92 8.53 4.28
CA ARG A 143 -31.72 8.83 3.48
C ARG A 143 -30.55 9.06 4.41
N ARG A 144 -29.33 8.87 3.88
CA ARG A 144 -28.09 9.14 4.63
C ARG A 144 -28.07 10.50 5.31
N ILE A 145 -28.65 11.54 4.68
CA ILE A 145 -28.73 12.87 5.28
C ILE A 145 -29.62 12.93 6.53
N ASP A 146 -30.70 12.16 6.56
CA ASP A 146 -31.66 12.16 7.65
C ASP A 146 -30.99 11.58 8.91
N VAL A 147 -30.25 10.48 8.74
CA VAL A 147 -29.42 9.87 9.79
C VAL A 147 -28.29 10.80 10.25
N LEU A 148 -27.59 11.46 9.33
CA LEU A 148 -26.46 12.33 9.68
C LEU A 148 -26.89 13.46 10.64
N ARG A 149 -28.14 13.92 10.57
CA ARG A 149 -28.68 14.99 11.45
C ARG A 149 -28.71 14.61 12.93
N GLU A 150 -28.67 13.33 13.27
CA GLU A 150 -28.54 12.86 14.66
C GLU A 150 -27.20 13.29 15.31
N CYS A 151 -26.18 13.54 14.49
CA CYS A 151 -24.84 13.91 14.94
C CYS A 151 -24.61 15.43 14.77
N PRO A 152 -24.42 16.23 15.84
CA PRO A 152 -24.19 17.69 15.71
C PRO A 152 -22.87 18.05 15.01
N HIS A 153 -22.01 17.05 14.76
CA HIS A 153 -20.67 17.21 14.21
C HIS A 153 -20.49 16.53 12.85
N TRP A 154 -21.55 16.23 12.09
CA TRP A 154 -21.43 15.42 10.88
C TRP A 154 -20.73 16.12 9.70
N GLY A 155 -20.14 15.32 8.82
CA GLY A 155 -19.72 15.74 7.48
C GLY A 155 -19.98 14.64 6.48
N PHE A 156 -19.96 14.97 5.19
CA PHE A 156 -20.13 14.01 4.11
C PHE A 156 -19.72 14.63 2.76
N ILE A 157 -19.49 13.79 1.75
CA ILE A 157 -19.27 14.23 0.37
C ILE A 157 -20.49 13.83 -0.45
N PHE A 158 -21.22 14.81 -0.96
CA PHE A 158 -22.45 14.61 -1.72
C PHE A 158 -22.28 15.02 -3.18
N ARG A 159 -23.19 14.52 -4.02
CA ARG A 159 -23.43 15.13 -5.33
C ARG A 159 -23.96 16.56 -5.17
N PRO A 160 -23.62 17.50 -6.09
CA PRO A 160 -24.01 18.91 -5.97
C PRO A 160 -25.51 19.12 -5.78
N GLU A 161 -26.34 18.32 -6.45
CA GLU A 161 -27.80 18.40 -6.39
C GLU A 161 -28.32 18.14 -4.97
N LEU A 162 -27.79 17.10 -4.33
CA LEU A 162 -28.13 16.76 -2.95
C LEU A 162 -27.59 17.80 -1.98
N ALA A 163 -26.34 18.27 -2.19
CA ALA A 163 -25.72 19.27 -1.35
C ALA A 163 -26.47 20.61 -1.34
N LYS A 164 -27.06 21.04 -2.47
CA LYS A 164 -27.85 22.28 -2.57
C LYS A 164 -28.98 22.34 -1.54
N SER A 165 -29.66 21.22 -1.30
CA SER A 165 -30.80 21.12 -0.37
C SER A 165 -30.45 21.33 1.12
N LEU A 166 -29.17 21.21 1.48
CA LEU A 166 -28.73 21.25 2.88
C LEU A 166 -28.68 22.70 3.40
N LYS A 167 -29.27 22.98 4.56
CA LYS A 167 -29.21 24.29 5.21
C LYS A 167 -28.25 24.26 6.39
N ASP A 168 -27.65 25.40 6.72
CA ASP A 168 -26.77 25.57 7.89
C ASP A 168 -25.56 24.61 7.92
N VAL A 169 -24.94 24.41 6.75
CA VAL A 169 -23.75 23.58 6.59
C VAL A 169 -22.71 24.30 5.74
N ARG A 170 -21.42 24.14 6.07
CA ARG A 170 -20.34 24.56 5.19
C ARG A 170 -20.35 23.64 3.97
N LYS A 171 -20.38 24.23 2.77
CA LYS A 171 -20.35 23.50 1.50
C LYS A 171 -19.19 24.02 0.68
N VAL A 172 -18.38 23.11 0.16
CA VAL A 172 -17.28 23.48 -0.73
C VAL A 172 -17.28 22.51 -1.91
N PRO A 173 -17.60 22.98 -3.13
CA PRO A 173 -17.60 22.15 -4.32
C PRO A 173 -16.17 21.83 -4.75
N TYR A 174 -15.99 20.70 -5.43
CA TYR A 174 -14.75 20.33 -6.10
C TYR A 174 -15.04 19.34 -7.23
N GLU A 175 -14.12 19.26 -8.20
CA GLU A 175 -14.18 18.26 -9.27
C GLU A 175 -13.46 16.98 -8.83
N GLY A 176 -14.17 15.86 -8.92
CA GLY A 176 -13.60 14.54 -8.70
C GLY A 176 -13.51 13.77 -10.00
N ILE A 177 -12.79 12.66 -9.97
CA ILE A 177 -12.55 11.80 -11.15
C ILE A 177 -13.84 11.23 -11.78
N LYS A 178 -14.97 11.24 -11.06
CA LYS A 178 -16.30 10.92 -11.59
C LYS A 178 -17.29 12.09 -11.41
N GLY A 179 -16.95 13.24 -11.96
CA GLY A 179 -17.77 14.45 -12.01
C GLY A 179 -17.74 15.28 -10.73
N SER A 180 -18.61 16.28 -10.65
CA SER A 180 -18.61 17.23 -9.55
C SER A 180 -19.10 16.61 -8.23
N TRP A 181 -18.49 17.07 -7.13
CA TRP A 181 -18.80 16.70 -5.76
C TRP A 181 -18.87 17.94 -4.87
N THR A 182 -19.44 17.79 -3.69
CA THR A 182 -19.48 18.85 -2.68
C THR A 182 -19.19 18.29 -1.31
N TRP A 183 -18.08 18.73 -0.72
CA TRP A 183 -17.77 18.45 0.66
C TRP A 183 -18.63 19.32 1.57
N CYS A 184 -19.41 18.66 2.43
CA CYS A 184 -20.34 19.27 3.36
C CYS A 184 -19.92 18.99 4.81
N MET A 185 -19.96 20.01 5.66
CA MET A 185 -19.60 19.91 7.07
C MET A 185 -20.53 20.72 7.96
N LYS A 186 -20.92 20.12 9.09
CA LYS A 186 -21.61 20.76 10.22
C LYS A 186 -20.88 20.40 11.51
N GLY A 187 -20.52 21.40 12.31
CA GLY A 187 -19.68 21.17 13.50
C GLY A 187 -18.28 20.67 13.14
N ASP A 188 -17.69 19.81 13.99
CA ASP A 188 -16.24 19.50 13.92
C ASP A 188 -15.91 18.00 13.97
N CYS A 189 -16.55 17.13 13.17
CA CYS A 189 -16.08 15.74 13.09
C CYS A 189 -14.65 15.71 12.54
N PRO A 190 -13.68 15.15 13.30
CA PRO A 190 -12.29 15.17 12.87
C PRO A 190 -12.04 14.30 11.62
N TYR A 191 -12.78 13.21 11.47
CA TYR A 191 -12.69 12.37 10.26
C TYR A 191 -13.17 13.11 9.01
N TRP A 192 -14.32 13.79 9.05
CA TRP A 192 -14.83 14.48 7.87
C TRP A 192 -14.12 15.81 7.60
N ALA A 193 -13.57 16.44 8.63
CA ALA A 193 -12.77 17.66 8.50
C ALA A 193 -11.53 17.48 7.59
N GLN A 194 -10.93 16.28 7.55
CA GLN A 194 -9.74 16.00 6.74
C GLN A 194 -9.99 16.22 5.23
N PHE A 195 -11.22 16.02 4.76
CA PHE A 195 -11.59 16.16 3.35
C PHE A 195 -11.59 17.61 2.87
N ARG A 196 -11.37 18.59 3.76
CA ARG A 196 -10.98 19.95 3.37
C ARG A 196 -9.75 19.94 2.43
N ALA A 197 -8.85 18.97 2.60
CA ALA A 197 -7.70 18.77 1.72
C ALA A 197 -8.09 18.56 0.24
N TYR A 198 -9.28 17.99 -0.05
CA TYR A 198 -9.77 17.84 -1.42
C TYR A 198 -10.06 19.16 -2.12
N VAL A 199 -10.10 20.26 -1.38
CA VAL A 199 -10.30 21.60 -1.94
C VAL A 199 -9.06 22.45 -1.76
N GLU A 200 -8.48 22.46 -0.55
CA GLU A 200 -7.50 23.48 -0.16
C GLU A 200 -6.04 23.03 -0.25
N ALA A 201 -5.76 21.73 -0.37
CA ALA A 201 -4.39 21.21 -0.40
C ALA A 201 -3.83 21.18 -1.82
N ASP A 202 -2.55 21.54 -1.94
CA ASP A 202 -1.76 21.48 -3.17
C ASP A 202 -1.29 20.03 -3.41
N ALA A 203 -0.85 19.34 -2.34
CA ALA A 203 -0.48 17.93 -2.37
C ALA A 203 -1.35 17.13 -1.39
N ILE A 204 -2.02 16.08 -1.87
CA ILE A 204 -2.85 15.22 -1.04
C ILE A 204 -2.14 13.88 -0.88
N VAL A 205 -1.75 13.52 0.34
CA VAL A 205 -1.03 12.26 0.62
C VAL A 205 -1.97 11.28 1.30
N MET A 206 -2.01 10.05 0.80
CA MET A 206 -2.78 8.96 1.39
C MET A 206 -2.14 7.61 1.10
N ASN A 207 -2.48 6.59 1.89
CA ASN A 207 -2.00 5.25 1.59
C ASN A 207 -2.72 4.62 0.38
N SER A 208 -2.12 3.63 -0.26
CA SER A 208 -2.66 2.99 -1.47
C SER A 208 -4.06 2.40 -1.27
N ALA A 209 -4.34 1.82 -0.10
CA ALA A 209 -5.68 1.29 0.21
C ALA A 209 -6.74 2.41 0.31
N LYS A 210 -6.41 3.53 0.95
CA LYS A 210 -7.29 4.70 1.03
C LYS A 210 -7.48 5.32 -0.35
N TRP A 211 -6.41 5.44 -1.13
CA TRP A 211 -6.45 5.93 -2.51
C TRP A 211 -7.40 5.09 -3.37
N ALA A 212 -7.24 3.76 -3.33
CA ALA A 212 -8.06 2.82 -4.10
C ALA A 212 -9.56 2.93 -3.75
N ALA A 213 -9.89 3.06 -2.47
CA ALA A 213 -11.27 3.28 -2.03
C ALA A 213 -11.88 4.60 -2.56
N GLU A 214 -11.07 5.66 -2.65
CA GLU A 214 -11.52 6.96 -3.17
C GLU A 214 -11.68 6.97 -4.70
N VAL A 215 -10.83 6.20 -5.41
CA VAL A 215 -10.97 5.96 -6.85
C VAL A 215 -12.27 5.22 -7.15
N ASN A 216 -12.57 4.15 -6.41
CA ASN A 216 -13.80 3.38 -6.61
C ASN A 216 -15.05 4.23 -6.34
N ALA A 217 -15.05 4.94 -5.22
CA ALA A 217 -16.10 5.90 -4.88
C ALA A 217 -16.23 7.04 -5.91
N GLY A 218 -15.24 7.25 -6.76
CA GLY A 218 -15.26 8.27 -7.82
C GLY A 218 -15.13 9.70 -7.31
N ARG A 219 -14.83 9.87 -6.03
CA ARG A 219 -14.79 11.17 -5.34
C ARG A 219 -13.37 11.67 -5.06
N LEU A 220 -12.36 10.91 -5.46
CA LEU A 220 -10.98 11.37 -5.47
C LEU A 220 -10.91 12.66 -6.31
N PRO A 221 -10.25 13.74 -5.85
CA PRO A 221 -10.10 14.96 -6.64
C PRO A 221 -9.42 14.68 -7.97
N GLU A 222 -9.91 15.30 -9.03
CA GLU A 222 -9.20 15.31 -10.31
C GLU A 222 -7.95 16.18 -10.17
N VAL A 223 -6.79 15.61 -10.49
CA VAL A 223 -5.50 16.28 -10.39
C VAL A 223 -4.64 15.99 -11.62
N PRO A 224 -3.78 16.94 -12.03
CA PRO A 224 -2.94 16.76 -13.21
C PRO A 224 -1.79 15.76 -12.98
N LEU A 225 -1.38 15.51 -11.73
CA LEU A 225 -0.30 14.58 -11.39
C LEU A 225 -0.65 13.65 -10.22
N THR A 226 -0.51 12.35 -10.45
CA THR A 226 -0.48 11.31 -9.42
C THR A 226 0.95 10.83 -9.23
N VAL A 227 1.47 10.92 -8.01
CA VAL A 227 2.76 10.38 -7.62
C VAL A 227 2.53 9.09 -6.84
N VAL A 228 3.19 8.00 -7.23
CA VAL A 228 3.16 6.74 -6.49
C VAL A 228 4.54 6.48 -5.92
N ASP A 229 4.66 6.47 -4.59
CA ASP A 229 5.89 6.10 -3.90
C ASP A 229 5.90 4.59 -3.63
N GLU A 230 7.09 3.97 -3.70
CA GLU A 230 7.25 2.51 -3.75
C GLU A 230 6.40 1.90 -4.88
N ALA A 231 6.47 2.51 -6.07
CA ALA A 231 5.63 2.17 -7.22
C ALA A 231 5.77 0.71 -7.67
N ASP A 232 6.91 0.07 -7.40
CA ASP A 232 7.08 -1.35 -7.69
C ASP A 232 6.08 -2.21 -6.90
N TYR A 233 5.89 -1.91 -5.60
CA TYR A 233 4.90 -2.56 -4.76
C TYR A 233 3.48 -2.33 -5.27
N TRP A 234 3.19 -1.08 -5.63
CA TRP A 234 1.87 -0.70 -6.10
C TRP A 234 1.52 -1.43 -7.39
N LEU A 235 2.45 -1.51 -8.35
CA LEU A 235 2.27 -2.27 -9.59
C LEU A 235 2.04 -3.76 -9.29
N ASP A 236 2.87 -4.38 -8.44
CA ASP A 236 2.68 -5.79 -8.08
C ASP A 236 1.32 -6.06 -7.41
N SER A 237 0.74 -5.06 -6.73
CA SER A 237 -0.58 -5.16 -6.10
C SER A 237 -1.78 -5.09 -7.06
N LEU A 238 -1.55 -4.73 -8.33
CA LEU A 238 -2.59 -4.68 -9.37
C LEU A 238 -3.06 -6.08 -9.79
N ALA A 239 -2.24 -7.10 -9.56
CA ALA A 239 -2.68 -8.48 -9.65
C ALA A 239 -3.59 -8.79 -8.44
N VAL A 240 -4.90 -8.64 -8.62
CA VAL A 240 -5.86 -8.66 -7.51
C VAL A 240 -6.09 -10.09 -7.04
N LYS A 241 -6.06 -10.30 -5.72
CA LYS A 241 -6.43 -11.56 -5.06
C LYS A 241 -7.25 -11.29 -3.81
N VAL A 242 -8.40 -11.95 -3.69
CA VAL A 242 -9.30 -11.86 -2.54
C VAL A 242 -9.86 -13.23 -2.19
N SER A 243 -9.79 -13.60 -0.92
CA SER A 243 -10.33 -14.85 -0.41
C SER A 243 -11.54 -14.58 0.48
N ILE A 244 -12.66 -15.21 0.13
CA ILE A 244 -13.86 -15.25 0.96
C ILE A 244 -13.82 -16.57 1.73
N THR A 245 -13.87 -16.48 3.05
CA THR A 245 -13.79 -17.62 3.96
C THR A 245 -15.03 -17.68 4.83
N GLU A 246 -15.24 -18.79 5.54
CA GLU A 246 -16.30 -18.88 6.56
C GLU A 246 -16.22 -17.75 7.57
N ARG A 247 -14.99 -17.35 7.98
CA ARG A 247 -14.80 -16.21 8.89
C ARG A 247 -15.32 -14.90 8.30
N THR A 248 -15.15 -14.69 7.00
CA THR A 248 -15.67 -13.51 6.29
C THR A 248 -17.19 -13.49 6.36
N ILE A 249 -17.83 -14.64 6.09
CA ILE A 249 -19.29 -14.78 6.13
C ILE A 249 -19.81 -14.60 7.56
N SER A 250 -19.20 -15.24 8.56
CA SER A 250 -19.59 -15.07 9.97
C SER A 250 -19.42 -13.64 10.46
N TRP A 251 -18.37 -12.94 10.02
CA TRP A 251 -18.18 -11.52 10.32
C TRP A 251 -19.29 -10.65 9.72
N LEU A 252 -19.69 -10.91 8.47
CA LEU A 252 -20.83 -10.21 7.84
C LEU A 252 -22.16 -10.50 8.54
N GLN A 253 -22.40 -11.76 8.93
CA GLN A 253 -23.59 -12.13 9.73
C GLN A 253 -23.66 -11.35 11.03
N GLU A 254 -22.54 -11.21 11.73
CA GLU A 254 -22.46 -10.44 12.97
C GLU A 254 -22.68 -8.93 12.73
N ILE A 255 -22.19 -8.37 11.63
CA ILE A 255 -22.47 -6.99 11.24
C ILE A 255 -23.96 -6.78 11.00
N VAL A 256 -24.57 -7.66 10.19
CA VAL A 256 -26.01 -7.60 9.88
C VAL A 256 -26.82 -7.74 11.16
N LYS A 257 -26.50 -8.73 12.01
CA LYS A 257 -27.18 -8.95 13.28
C LYS A 257 -27.13 -7.70 14.18
N ARG A 258 -25.95 -7.09 14.34
CA ARG A 258 -25.82 -5.84 15.10
C ARG A 258 -26.60 -4.71 14.46
N GLY A 259 -26.64 -4.61 13.14
CA GLY A 259 -27.45 -3.64 12.42
C GLY A 259 -28.94 -3.78 12.77
N LEU A 260 -29.44 -5.02 12.78
CA LEU A 260 -30.83 -5.35 13.14
C LEU A 260 -31.15 -5.07 14.61
N GLU A 261 -30.20 -5.26 15.54
CA GLU A 261 -30.40 -4.95 16.97
C GLU A 261 -30.62 -3.45 17.24
N PHE A 262 -30.25 -2.56 16.31
CA PHE A 262 -30.48 -1.11 16.39
C PHE A 262 -31.63 -0.61 15.51
N ALA A 263 -32.21 -1.46 14.65
CA ALA A 263 -33.34 -1.12 13.80
C ALA A 263 -34.66 -1.46 14.52
N GLU A 264 -35.63 -0.55 14.51
CA GLU A 264 -36.98 -0.86 15.00
C GLU A 264 -37.62 -1.95 14.11
N GLU A 265 -37.90 -3.11 14.71
CA GLU A 265 -38.70 -4.29 14.34
C GLU A 265 -38.96 -4.73 12.88
N ASN A 266 -38.50 -4.07 11.80
CA ASN A 266 -38.90 -4.45 10.43
C ASN A 266 -37.83 -4.31 9.32
N ASP A 267 -36.52 -4.28 9.63
CA ASP A 267 -35.48 -4.35 8.59
C ASP A 267 -35.36 -5.78 8.01
N THR A 268 -36.33 -6.12 7.17
CA THR A 268 -36.43 -7.39 6.44
C THR A 268 -35.40 -7.50 5.31
N GLY A 269 -34.85 -6.37 4.84
CA GLY A 269 -34.01 -6.33 3.64
C GLY A 269 -32.59 -6.81 3.86
N LEU A 270 -31.92 -6.35 4.91
CA LEU A 270 -30.58 -6.85 5.25
C LEU A 270 -30.60 -8.35 5.58
N LYS A 271 -31.69 -8.82 6.19
CA LYS A 271 -31.90 -10.23 6.49
C LYS A 271 -32.05 -11.07 5.22
N GLU A 272 -32.88 -10.63 4.28
CA GLU A 272 -33.02 -11.26 2.95
C GLU A 272 -31.69 -11.31 2.20
N MET A 273 -30.94 -10.20 2.13
CA MET A 273 -29.64 -10.15 1.47
C MET A 273 -28.63 -11.12 2.11
N MET A 274 -28.64 -11.24 3.44
CA MET A 274 -27.78 -12.16 4.17
C MET A 274 -28.19 -13.63 3.97
N GLU A 275 -29.49 -13.92 3.87
CA GLU A 275 -30.01 -15.26 3.56
C GLU A 275 -29.62 -15.67 2.13
N ASP A 276 -29.82 -14.79 1.15
CA ASP A 276 -29.40 -14.99 -0.24
C ASP A 276 -27.88 -15.22 -0.34
N LEU A 277 -27.10 -14.39 0.35
CA LEU A 277 -25.65 -14.55 0.43
C LEU A 277 -25.26 -15.91 1.00
N SER A 278 -25.91 -16.35 2.07
CA SER A 278 -25.63 -17.64 2.74
C SER A 278 -25.98 -18.84 1.84
N GLN A 279 -27.09 -18.73 1.09
CA GLN A 279 -27.50 -19.75 0.12
C GLN A 279 -26.50 -19.84 -1.04
N GLU A 280 -26.14 -18.71 -1.65
CA GLU A 280 -25.16 -18.68 -2.75
C GLU A 280 -23.77 -19.14 -2.29
N TRP A 281 -23.35 -18.77 -1.08
CA TRP A 281 -22.12 -19.29 -0.46
C TRP A 281 -22.12 -20.82 -0.39
N SER A 282 -23.19 -21.40 0.14
CA SER A 282 -23.34 -22.85 0.29
C SER A 282 -23.36 -23.57 -1.06
N ARG A 283 -24.09 -23.02 -2.04
CA ARG A 283 -24.12 -23.56 -3.42
C ARG A 283 -22.77 -23.51 -4.09
N CYS A 284 -22.03 -22.41 -3.94
CA CYS A 284 -20.69 -22.26 -4.52
C CYS A 284 -19.71 -23.27 -3.90
N LEU A 285 -19.70 -23.43 -2.57
CA LEU A 285 -18.86 -24.44 -1.92
C LEU A 285 -19.23 -25.87 -2.33
N GLY A 286 -20.52 -26.14 -2.58
CA GLY A 286 -20.99 -27.42 -3.12
C GLY A 286 -20.72 -27.64 -4.62
N GLY A 287 -20.05 -26.70 -5.30
CA GLY A 287 -19.67 -26.81 -6.71
C GLY A 287 -20.78 -26.49 -7.73
N GLY A 288 -21.96 -26.05 -7.28
CA GLY A 288 -23.12 -25.78 -8.14
C GLY A 288 -23.56 -24.31 -8.25
N GLY A 289 -22.93 -23.39 -7.50
CA GLY A 289 -23.26 -21.97 -7.51
C GLY A 289 -22.52 -21.16 -8.58
N ASN A 290 -22.87 -19.87 -8.72
CA ASN A 290 -22.13 -18.92 -9.56
C ASN A 290 -21.23 -18.03 -8.67
N PRO A 291 -19.90 -18.22 -8.69
CA PRO A 291 -18.99 -17.45 -7.84
C PRO A 291 -19.03 -15.94 -8.08
N LEU A 292 -19.28 -15.48 -9.30
CA LEU A 292 -19.43 -14.03 -9.57
C LEU A 292 -20.73 -13.48 -9.00
N LYS A 293 -21.81 -14.27 -8.96
CA LYS A 293 -23.06 -13.88 -8.31
C LYS A 293 -22.87 -13.73 -6.80
N LEU A 294 -22.07 -14.62 -6.20
CA LEU A 294 -21.67 -14.51 -4.79
C LEU A 294 -20.87 -13.22 -4.53
N VAL A 295 -19.91 -12.87 -5.39
CA VAL A 295 -19.17 -11.61 -5.27
C VAL A 295 -20.11 -10.41 -5.39
N GLN A 296 -21.07 -10.43 -6.31
CA GLN A 296 -22.06 -9.36 -6.45
C GLN A 296 -22.88 -9.20 -5.16
N ALA A 297 -23.42 -10.30 -4.62
CA ALA A 297 -24.18 -10.27 -3.36
C ALA A 297 -23.34 -9.74 -2.18
N LEU A 298 -22.05 -10.08 -2.12
CA LEU A 298 -21.12 -9.54 -1.12
C LEU A 298 -20.92 -8.03 -1.27
N VAL A 299 -20.69 -7.56 -2.49
CA VAL A 299 -20.50 -6.13 -2.78
C VAL A 299 -21.77 -5.35 -2.44
N ASP A 300 -22.93 -5.85 -2.81
CA ASP A 300 -24.21 -5.23 -2.51
C ASP A 300 -24.43 -5.12 -0.99
N LEU A 301 -24.18 -6.20 -0.24
CA LEU A 301 -24.30 -6.20 1.22
C LEU A 301 -23.27 -5.27 1.89
N LEU A 302 -22.02 -5.25 1.41
CA LEU A 302 -20.97 -4.37 1.93
C LEU A 302 -21.28 -2.89 1.67
N ASN A 303 -21.87 -2.58 0.51
CA ASN A 303 -22.32 -1.22 0.19
C ASN A 303 -23.50 -0.80 1.07
N GLU A 304 -24.47 -1.69 1.28
CA GLU A 304 -25.63 -1.43 2.16
C GLU A 304 -25.21 -1.22 3.61
N THR A 305 -24.21 -1.97 4.07
CA THR A 305 -23.64 -1.82 5.42
C THR A 305 -22.66 -0.65 5.57
N ASP A 306 -22.47 0.16 4.52
CA ASP A 306 -21.49 1.25 4.40
C ASP A 306 -20.07 0.83 4.85
N GLU A 307 -19.71 -0.43 4.63
CA GLU A 307 -18.35 -0.94 4.75
C GLU A 307 -17.53 -0.61 3.48
N THR A 308 -17.73 0.61 2.97
CA THR A 308 -17.23 1.11 1.69
C THR A 308 -15.73 1.46 1.68
N SER A 309 -15.10 1.40 2.84
CA SER A 309 -13.71 1.84 3.06
C SER A 309 -12.72 0.67 3.24
N GLY A 310 -13.15 -0.56 2.99
CA GLY A 310 -12.35 -1.77 3.21
C GLY A 310 -11.58 -2.24 1.98
N ASP A 311 -10.36 -2.75 2.19
CA ASP A 311 -9.57 -3.48 1.17
C ASP A 311 -10.36 -4.64 0.55
N LEU A 312 -11.23 -5.28 1.33
CA LEU A 312 -12.12 -6.34 0.87
C LEU A 312 -13.07 -5.85 -0.23
N LEU A 313 -13.78 -4.75 0.00
CA LEU A 313 -14.74 -4.22 -0.98
C LEU A 313 -14.03 -3.84 -2.28
N TRP A 314 -12.91 -3.11 -2.18
CA TRP A 314 -12.14 -2.69 -3.37
C TRP A 314 -11.74 -3.89 -4.24
N LYS A 315 -11.24 -4.97 -3.60
CA LYS A 315 -10.85 -6.18 -4.33
C LYS A 315 -12.04 -6.87 -4.98
N LEU A 316 -13.18 -6.93 -4.30
CA LEU A 316 -14.40 -7.53 -4.84
C LEU A 316 -14.98 -6.71 -6.00
N GLU A 317 -15.01 -5.38 -5.88
CA GLU A 317 -15.41 -4.48 -6.97
C GLU A 317 -14.48 -4.64 -8.17
N SER A 318 -13.16 -4.77 -7.95
CA SER A 318 -12.21 -5.05 -9.02
C SER A 318 -12.47 -6.39 -9.71
N VAL A 319 -12.81 -7.44 -8.95
CA VAL A 319 -13.24 -8.74 -9.53
C VAL A 319 -14.49 -8.58 -10.41
N LEU A 320 -15.49 -7.81 -9.98
CA LEU A 320 -16.72 -7.58 -10.76
C LEU A 320 -16.47 -6.75 -12.01
N GLU A 321 -15.68 -5.69 -11.89
CA GLU A 321 -15.31 -4.82 -12.99
C GLU A 321 -14.55 -5.58 -14.08
N HIS A 322 -13.65 -6.47 -13.66
CA HIS A 322 -12.83 -7.28 -14.55
C HIS A 322 -13.35 -8.71 -14.67
N ARG A 323 -14.66 -8.92 -14.56
CA ARG A 323 -15.29 -10.26 -14.55
C ARG A 323 -14.91 -11.18 -15.72
N SER A 324 -14.56 -10.63 -16.89
CA SER A 324 -14.09 -11.41 -18.06
C SER A 324 -12.67 -11.96 -17.91
N HIS A 325 -11.88 -11.39 -16.99
CA HIS A 325 -10.50 -11.79 -16.68
C HIS A 325 -10.37 -12.38 -15.28
N ALA A 326 -11.42 -12.31 -14.46
CA ALA A 326 -11.47 -12.90 -13.14
C ALA A 326 -11.49 -14.44 -13.22
N GLU A 327 -10.73 -15.06 -12.33
CA GLU A 327 -10.64 -16.50 -12.12
C GLU A 327 -10.89 -16.80 -10.63
N TRP A 328 -11.23 -18.04 -10.30
CA TRP A 328 -11.44 -18.46 -8.92
C TRP A 328 -11.00 -19.90 -8.67
N GLU A 329 -10.60 -20.18 -7.43
CA GLU A 329 -10.36 -21.53 -6.92
C GLU A 329 -11.21 -21.76 -5.66
N ILE A 330 -11.95 -22.87 -5.67
CA ILE A 330 -12.74 -23.32 -4.52
C ILE A 330 -11.88 -24.29 -3.73
N GLY A 331 -11.56 -23.94 -2.48
CA GLY A 331 -10.82 -24.78 -1.56
C GLY A 331 -11.65 -25.17 -0.34
N GLU A 332 -11.10 -26.03 0.51
CA GLU A 332 -11.78 -26.52 1.73
C GLU A 332 -12.20 -25.40 2.69
N LYS A 333 -11.47 -24.27 2.68
CA LYS A 333 -11.66 -23.16 3.65
C LYS A 333 -12.32 -21.92 3.04
N GLY A 334 -12.78 -22.01 1.80
CA GLY A 334 -13.45 -20.91 1.11
C GLY A 334 -13.08 -20.78 -0.37
N ILE A 335 -13.44 -19.63 -0.94
CA ILE A 335 -13.28 -19.35 -2.38
C ILE A 335 -12.28 -18.20 -2.53
N THR A 336 -11.27 -18.41 -3.37
CA THR A 336 -10.28 -17.38 -3.70
C THR A 336 -10.50 -16.89 -5.11
N TYR A 337 -10.81 -15.61 -5.26
CA TYR A 337 -10.96 -14.91 -6.52
C TYR A 337 -9.69 -14.16 -6.85
N PHE A 338 -9.35 -14.07 -8.13
CA PHE A 338 -8.20 -13.32 -8.58
C PHE A 338 -8.38 -12.75 -9.98
N VAL A 339 -7.81 -11.56 -10.21
CA VAL A 339 -7.64 -10.95 -11.53
C VAL A 339 -6.14 -11.00 -11.84
N PRO A 340 -5.68 -12.03 -12.57
CA PRO A 340 -4.26 -12.30 -12.73
C PRO A 340 -3.55 -11.33 -13.69
N ASP A 341 -4.26 -10.61 -14.54
CA ASP A 341 -3.64 -9.70 -15.50
C ASP A 341 -3.58 -8.26 -14.95
N PRO A 342 -2.41 -7.80 -14.46
CA PRO A 342 -2.28 -6.46 -13.89
C PRO A 342 -2.39 -5.36 -14.94
N LYS A 343 -2.15 -5.64 -16.22
CA LYS A 343 -2.25 -4.66 -17.30
C LYS A 343 -3.68 -4.11 -17.41
N ILE A 344 -4.67 -4.99 -17.35
CA ILE A 344 -6.08 -4.63 -17.49
C ILE A 344 -6.56 -3.78 -16.31
N VAL A 345 -6.09 -4.13 -15.10
CA VAL A 345 -6.39 -3.37 -13.89
C VAL A 345 -5.75 -1.98 -13.96
N LEU A 346 -4.49 -1.90 -14.42
CA LEU A 346 -3.79 -0.63 -14.62
C LEU A 346 -4.51 0.27 -15.64
N GLU A 347 -4.91 -0.28 -16.78
CA GLU A 347 -5.61 0.45 -17.84
C GLU A 347 -6.94 1.02 -17.33
N SER A 348 -7.75 0.23 -16.60
CA SER A 348 -8.98 0.75 -15.99
C SER A 348 -8.70 1.89 -15.01
N ILE A 349 -7.72 1.71 -14.12
CA ILE A 349 -7.36 2.72 -13.14
C ILE A 349 -6.93 4.02 -13.83
N ARG A 350 -6.07 3.93 -14.85
CA ARG A 350 -5.59 5.10 -15.60
C ARG A 350 -6.73 5.82 -16.32
N ASN A 351 -7.64 5.07 -16.94
CA ASN A 351 -8.79 5.66 -17.63
C ASN A 351 -9.74 6.39 -16.67
N LYS A 352 -9.89 5.90 -15.43
CA LYS A 352 -10.71 6.56 -14.40
C LYS A 352 -10.05 7.80 -13.82
N VAL A 353 -8.76 7.70 -13.49
CA VAL A 353 -8.06 8.75 -12.74
C VAL A 353 -7.53 9.85 -13.67
N GLY A 354 -7.13 9.50 -14.89
CA GLY A 354 -6.53 10.42 -15.84
C GLY A 354 -5.18 10.98 -15.36
N GLY A 355 -4.82 12.14 -15.90
CA GLY A 355 -3.61 12.88 -15.54
C GLY A 355 -2.30 12.16 -15.85
N LYS A 356 -1.20 12.72 -15.37
CA LYS A 356 0.15 12.17 -15.48
C LYS A 356 0.54 11.41 -14.22
N TRP A 357 1.47 10.47 -14.35
CA TRP A 357 1.85 9.51 -13.32
C TRP A 357 3.36 9.49 -13.11
N LEU A 358 3.81 9.91 -11.93
CA LEU A 358 5.20 9.78 -11.50
C LEU A 358 5.34 8.56 -10.58
N LEU A 359 5.99 7.52 -11.09
CA LEU A 359 6.18 6.25 -10.37
C LEU A 359 7.59 6.21 -9.77
N MET A 360 7.70 6.33 -8.45
CA MET A 360 8.99 6.42 -7.74
C MET A 360 9.29 5.12 -6.99
N SER A 361 10.47 4.53 -7.19
CA SER A 361 10.94 3.40 -6.38
C SER A 361 12.47 3.27 -6.40
N ALA A 362 13.01 2.67 -5.34
CA ALA A 362 14.41 2.26 -5.27
C ALA A 362 14.71 1.03 -6.13
N THR A 363 13.69 0.19 -6.34
CA THR A 363 13.80 -1.09 -7.02
C THR A 363 12.67 -1.19 -8.02
N VAL A 364 12.68 -0.33 -9.05
CA VAL A 364 11.70 -0.41 -10.14
C VAL A 364 11.89 -1.72 -10.92
N GLN A 365 10.79 -2.30 -11.41
CA GLN A 365 10.81 -3.48 -12.27
C GLN A 365 11.72 -3.31 -13.49
N ASP A 366 12.23 -4.43 -14.00
CA ASP A 366 12.93 -4.48 -15.28
C ASP A 366 12.05 -3.97 -16.45
N GLN A 367 12.68 -3.34 -17.45
CA GLN A 367 11.97 -2.78 -18.61
C GLN A 367 11.14 -3.82 -19.35
N ARG A 368 11.66 -5.05 -19.47
CA ARG A 368 10.93 -6.15 -20.11
C ARG A 368 9.69 -6.51 -19.29
N VAL A 369 9.80 -6.56 -17.97
CA VAL A 369 8.67 -6.84 -17.07
C VAL A 369 7.61 -5.74 -17.19
N LEU A 370 8.00 -4.47 -17.19
CA LEU A 370 7.06 -3.35 -17.36
C LEU A 370 6.28 -3.44 -18.68
N ARG A 371 6.96 -3.77 -19.78
CA ARG A 371 6.32 -3.92 -21.09
C ARG A 371 5.44 -5.17 -21.19
N GLU A 372 5.98 -6.33 -20.84
CA GLU A 372 5.30 -7.62 -21.05
C GLU A 372 4.20 -7.92 -20.02
N VAL A 373 4.35 -7.42 -18.78
CA VAL A 373 3.42 -7.73 -17.67
C VAL A 373 2.45 -6.59 -17.41
N PHE A 374 2.96 -5.36 -17.38
CA PHE A 374 2.15 -4.19 -17.02
C PHE A 374 1.68 -3.39 -18.25
N GLY A 375 2.17 -3.70 -19.45
CA GLY A 375 1.83 -2.97 -20.67
C GLY A 375 2.35 -1.53 -20.68
N ILE A 376 3.39 -1.22 -19.92
CA ILE A 376 3.98 0.11 -19.81
C ILE A 376 5.26 0.16 -20.65
N ASP A 377 5.40 1.17 -21.51
CA ASP A 377 6.70 1.53 -22.04
C ASP A 377 7.35 2.58 -21.13
N PRO A 378 8.36 2.21 -20.32
CA PRO A 378 8.81 3.08 -19.24
C PRO A 378 9.84 4.09 -19.71
N VAL A 379 9.66 5.35 -19.28
CA VAL A 379 10.71 6.37 -19.32
C VAL A 379 11.33 6.49 -17.93
N PHE A 380 12.62 6.15 -17.82
CA PHE A 380 13.35 6.19 -16.57
C PHE A 380 14.15 7.47 -16.41
N ILE A 381 13.93 8.15 -15.28
CA ILE A 381 14.81 9.20 -14.77
C ILE A 381 15.58 8.62 -13.58
N GLU A 382 16.91 8.68 -13.68
CA GLU A 382 17.81 8.10 -12.69
C GLU A 382 18.25 9.18 -11.68
N GLY A 383 17.87 8.99 -10.41
CA GLY A 383 18.37 9.76 -9.28
C GLY A 383 19.58 9.11 -8.62
N GLU A 384 19.61 9.09 -7.28
CA GLU A 384 20.62 8.30 -6.58
C GLU A 384 20.28 6.82 -6.69
N THR A 385 21.09 6.05 -7.39
CA THR A 385 20.88 4.60 -7.57
C THR A 385 21.86 3.76 -6.76
N ARG A 386 22.93 4.39 -6.23
CA ARG A 386 23.84 3.73 -5.31
C ARG A 386 23.19 3.60 -3.94
N PHE A 387 23.23 2.39 -3.39
CA PHE A 387 22.83 2.21 -2.00
C PHE A 387 23.91 2.79 -1.07
N PRO A 388 23.51 3.57 -0.05
CA PRO A 388 24.46 4.16 0.88
C PRO A 388 25.12 3.08 1.75
N GLY A 389 26.27 3.42 2.31
CA GLY A 389 26.96 2.62 3.30
C GLY A 389 27.61 1.35 2.74
N ARG A 390 28.05 0.49 3.67
CA ARG A 390 28.84 -0.70 3.40
C ARG A 390 28.20 -1.96 4.00
N LEU A 391 28.08 -3.00 3.18
CA LEU A 391 27.72 -4.34 3.66
C LEU A 391 28.97 -5.20 3.86
N VAL A 392 29.11 -5.74 5.06
CA VAL A 392 30.13 -6.75 5.37
C VAL A 392 29.51 -8.12 5.19
N ARG A 393 29.83 -8.81 4.09
CA ARG A 393 29.31 -10.15 3.84
C ARG A 393 30.06 -11.15 4.73
N ARG A 394 29.32 -11.82 5.63
CA ARG A 394 29.87 -12.83 6.54
C ARG A 394 29.36 -14.22 6.17
N ARG A 395 30.21 -15.23 6.35
CA ARG A 395 29.91 -16.64 6.05
C ARG A 395 30.51 -17.57 7.09
N LEU A 396 29.86 -18.70 7.33
CA LEU A 396 30.37 -19.85 8.07
C LEU A 396 31.06 -20.88 7.18
N GLY A 397 30.97 -20.73 5.85
CA GLY A 397 31.64 -21.58 4.85
C GLY A 397 30.94 -22.91 4.56
N SER A 398 29.82 -23.19 5.24
CA SER A 398 29.04 -24.42 5.04
C SER A 398 27.62 -24.16 4.51
N GLU A 399 27.32 -22.93 4.09
CA GLU A 399 26.05 -22.51 3.49
C GLU A 399 25.74 -23.31 2.23
N GLU A 400 24.48 -23.70 2.08
CA GLU A 400 24.01 -24.44 0.90
C GLU A 400 22.80 -23.75 0.29
N ILE A 401 22.64 -23.86 -1.04
CA ILE A 401 21.43 -23.39 -1.71
C ILE A 401 20.23 -24.20 -1.20
N ILE A 402 19.20 -23.49 -0.75
CA ILE A 402 17.96 -24.08 -0.25
C ILE A 402 16.96 -24.23 -1.40
N ASN A 403 16.45 -25.43 -1.61
CA ASN A 403 15.37 -25.70 -2.56
C ASN A 403 14.34 -26.68 -1.95
N TYR A 404 13.20 -26.84 -2.60
CA TYR A 404 12.10 -27.69 -2.11
C TYR A 404 12.55 -29.12 -1.81
N ARG A 405 13.33 -29.72 -2.72
CA ARG A 405 13.84 -31.10 -2.57
C ARG A 405 14.75 -31.26 -1.37
N LYS A 406 15.69 -30.33 -1.14
CA LYS A 406 16.56 -30.33 0.04
C LYS A 406 15.77 -30.06 1.31
N TRP A 407 14.82 -29.13 1.28
CA TRP A 407 14.02 -28.79 2.46
C TRP A 407 13.12 -29.94 2.92
N ALA A 408 12.75 -30.86 2.03
CA ALA A 408 12.02 -32.08 2.37
C ALA A 408 12.83 -33.06 3.23
N ASP A 409 14.17 -33.03 3.17
CA ASP A 409 15.06 -33.86 3.99
C ASP A 409 15.17 -33.31 5.43
N GLU A 410 14.86 -34.16 6.41
CA GLU A 410 14.94 -33.80 7.83
C GLU A 410 16.38 -33.53 8.30
N ARG A 411 17.37 -34.26 7.77
CA ARG A 411 18.78 -34.05 8.12
C ARG A 411 19.24 -32.68 7.67
N PHE A 412 18.82 -32.27 6.47
CA PHE A 412 19.08 -30.93 5.94
C PHE A 412 18.46 -29.84 6.83
N ARG A 413 17.19 -30.00 7.24
CA ARG A 413 16.53 -29.02 8.15
C ARG A 413 17.26 -28.86 9.48
N ARG A 414 17.69 -29.98 10.10
CA ARG A 414 18.48 -29.92 11.35
C ARG A 414 19.82 -29.22 11.15
N LYS A 415 20.54 -29.52 10.07
CA LYS A 415 21.79 -28.83 9.71
C LYS A 415 21.57 -27.33 9.49
N TYR A 416 20.50 -26.96 8.78
CA TYR A 416 20.11 -25.58 8.53
C TYR A 416 19.83 -24.83 9.84
N TRP A 417 19.03 -25.38 10.76
CA TRP A 417 18.73 -24.71 12.02
C TRP A 417 19.97 -24.53 12.88
N GLY A 418 20.85 -25.54 12.96
CA GLY A 418 22.13 -25.40 13.65
C GLY A 418 23.03 -24.32 13.04
N MET A 419 22.97 -24.11 11.72
CA MET A 419 23.66 -23.02 11.06
C MET A 419 23.06 -21.66 11.39
N LEU A 420 21.74 -21.52 11.32
CA LEU A 420 21.03 -20.28 11.67
C LEU A 420 21.31 -19.87 13.12
N GLU A 421 21.33 -20.81 14.06
CA GLU A 421 21.69 -20.54 15.47
C GLU A 421 23.14 -20.07 15.63
N ARG A 422 24.07 -20.59 14.82
CA ARG A 422 25.47 -20.13 14.83
C ARG A 422 25.60 -18.74 14.23
N ILE A 423 24.87 -18.46 13.16
CA ILE A 423 24.77 -17.12 12.56
C ILE A 423 24.24 -16.12 13.58
N MET A 424 23.10 -16.41 14.23
CA MET A 424 22.50 -15.54 15.24
C MET A 424 23.42 -15.26 16.43
N ARG A 425 24.27 -16.23 16.81
CA ARG A 425 25.28 -16.04 17.86
C ARG A 425 26.44 -15.13 17.45
N LYS A 426 26.82 -15.13 16.17
CA LYS A 426 27.96 -14.36 15.65
C LYS A 426 27.58 -12.96 15.13
N ALA A 427 26.35 -12.79 14.66
CA ALA A 427 25.89 -11.53 14.10
C ALA A 427 26.00 -10.38 15.11
N LYS A 428 26.54 -9.24 14.66
CA LYS A 428 26.56 -8.01 15.47
C LYS A 428 25.13 -7.57 15.82
N ARG A 429 24.95 -7.13 17.07
CA ARG A 429 23.68 -6.61 17.60
C ARG A 429 23.62 -5.08 17.57
N PRO A 430 22.44 -4.48 17.47
CA PRO A 430 21.14 -5.12 17.22
C PRO A 430 21.05 -5.77 15.83
N SER A 431 20.32 -6.88 15.71
CA SER A 431 20.17 -7.61 14.45
C SER A 431 18.72 -7.64 13.96
N PHE A 432 18.55 -7.78 12.66
CA PHE A 432 17.25 -7.83 11.99
C PHE A 432 17.09 -9.11 11.18
N VAL A 433 15.97 -9.80 11.36
CA VAL A 433 15.60 -11.04 10.65
C VAL A 433 14.21 -10.84 10.02
N PRO A 434 14.11 -10.57 8.71
CA PRO A 434 12.84 -10.61 8.01
C PRO A 434 12.36 -12.06 7.85
N VAL A 435 11.21 -12.37 8.44
CA VAL A 435 10.60 -13.70 8.44
C VAL A 435 9.55 -13.77 7.33
N HIS A 436 10.00 -14.10 6.12
CA HIS A 436 9.10 -14.31 4.97
C HIS A 436 8.32 -15.64 5.06
N ALA A 437 8.82 -16.64 5.80
CA ALA A 437 8.09 -17.87 6.07
C ALA A 437 8.53 -18.52 7.39
N HIS A 438 7.54 -18.86 8.22
CA HIS A 438 7.74 -19.47 9.53
C HIS A 438 8.44 -20.85 9.45
N THR A 439 8.31 -21.53 8.31
CA THR A 439 8.91 -22.85 8.06
C THR A 439 10.43 -22.85 8.26
N TYR A 440 11.12 -21.74 7.96
CA TYR A 440 12.57 -21.66 8.08
C TYR A 440 13.02 -21.40 9.52
N LEU A 441 12.14 -20.97 10.42
CA LEU A 441 12.50 -20.81 11.82
C LEU A 441 12.61 -22.19 12.53
N PRO A 442 13.56 -22.33 13.49
CA PRO A 442 13.61 -23.47 14.39
C PRO A 442 12.28 -23.61 15.16
N PRO A 443 11.79 -24.82 15.48
CA PRO A 443 10.47 -25.03 16.07
C PRO A 443 10.18 -24.14 17.30
N GLY A 444 11.11 -24.06 18.26
CA GLY A 444 10.91 -23.26 19.48
C GLY A 444 10.87 -21.74 19.22
N LEU A 445 11.58 -21.25 18.20
CA LEU A 445 11.52 -19.84 17.81
C LEU A 445 10.27 -19.55 16.97
N ARG A 446 9.88 -20.50 16.11
CA ARG A 446 8.66 -20.41 15.29
C ARG A 446 7.44 -20.19 16.15
N GLU A 447 7.31 -20.95 17.23
CA GLU A 447 6.18 -20.81 18.16
C GLU A 447 6.14 -19.41 18.77
N LYS A 448 7.29 -18.93 19.29
CA LYS A 448 7.39 -17.60 19.89
C LYS A 448 7.10 -16.47 18.91
N VAL A 449 7.64 -16.54 17.69
CA VAL A 449 7.36 -15.56 16.62
C VAL A 449 5.89 -15.59 16.22
N SER A 450 5.27 -16.78 16.15
CA SER A 450 3.85 -16.91 15.81
C SER A 450 2.93 -16.35 16.90
N GLN A 451 3.35 -16.43 18.18
CA GLN A 451 2.62 -15.86 19.32
C GLN A 451 2.85 -14.35 19.48
N GLY A 452 4.03 -13.85 19.09
CA GLY A 452 4.43 -12.44 19.22
C GLY A 452 3.74 -11.48 18.25
N GLY A 453 2.85 -11.95 17.38
CA GLY A 453 2.18 -11.12 16.38
C GLY A 453 3.14 -10.72 15.25
N ASP A 454 3.31 -9.41 15.04
CA ASP A 454 4.02 -8.87 13.87
C ASP A 454 5.53 -8.69 14.08
N CYS A 455 5.96 -8.67 15.34
CA CYS A 455 7.36 -8.48 15.73
C CYS A 455 7.65 -9.23 17.03
N TYR A 456 8.72 -10.02 17.03
CA TYR A 456 9.23 -10.70 18.22
C TYR A 456 10.71 -10.38 18.36
N THR A 457 11.11 -9.84 19.51
CA THR A 457 12.52 -9.52 19.78
C THR A 457 13.06 -10.50 20.81
N PHE A 458 14.22 -11.07 20.51
CA PHE A 458 14.96 -11.92 21.43
C PHE A 458 16.43 -11.60 21.34
N ASP A 459 17.03 -11.22 22.47
CA ASP A 459 18.48 -11.04 22.58
C ASP A 459 19.03 -9.96 21.61
N ASP A 460 18.30 -8.83 21.48
CA ASP A 460 18.49 -7.76 20.49
C ASP A 460 18.43 -8.20 19.02
N ILE A 461 17.83 -9.36 18.75
CA ILE A 461 17.49 -9.83 17.41
C ILE A 461 16.00 -9.65 17.20
N MET A 462 15.65 -8.79 16.25
CA MET A 462 14.27 -8.50 15.86
C MET A 462 13.83 -9.43 14.74
N PHE A 463 12.80 -10.23 14.99
CA PHE A 463 12.12 -11.08 14.01
C PHE A 463 10.79 -10.45 13.63
N THR A 464 10.51 -10.30 12.34
CA THR A 464 9.25 -9.68 11.90
C THR A 464 8.74 -10.23 10.57
N THR A 465 7.42 -10.33 10.49
CA THR A 465 6.66 -10.78 9.32
C THR A 465 6.03 -9.63 8.53
N LYS A 466 6.12 -8.38 9.02
CA LYS A 466 5.43 -7.20 8.44
C LYS A 466 6.27 -5.94 8.27
N MET A 467 7.52 -5.89 8.75
CA MET A 467 8.41 -4.74 8.50
C MET A 467 9.24 -4.89 7.22
N ASP A 468 8.76 -5.70 6.27
CA ASP A 468 9.35 -5.88 4.95
C ASP A 468 9.27 -4.61 4.09
N ARG A 469 8.29 -3.70 4.37
CA ARG A 469 8.06 -2.42 3.65
C ARG A 469 7.76 -1.21 4.55
N GLY A 470 8.39 -0.05 4.25
CA GLY A 470 8.06 1.27 4.85
C GLY A 470 8.48 1.60 6.29
N ALA A 471 9.18 0.72 7.02
CA ALA A 471 9.78 1.03 8.33
C ALA A 471 11.31 1.15 8.23
N ASP A 472 11.86 2.24 8.76
CA ASP A 472 13.29 2.52 8.77
C ASP A 472 13.95 1.92 10.02
N LEU A 473 14.94 1.04 9.83
CA LEU A 473 15.59 0.31 10.91
C LEU A 473 16.95 0.92 11.25
N LYS A 474 16.93 2.08 11.91
CA LYS A 474 18.15 2.79 12.31
C LYS A 474 18.91 2.01 13.40
N GLY A 475 20.25 1.96 13.27
CA GLY A 475 21.13 1.37 14.28
C GLY A 475 21.23 -0.16 14.26
N ILE A 476 20.57 -0.83 13.31
CA ILE A 476 20.76 -2.26 13.08
C ILE A 476 22.18 -2.50 12.53
N ARG A 477 22.92 -3.41 13.16
CA ARG A 477 24.30 -3.75 12.79
C ARG A 477 24.42 -5.02 11.97
N SER A 478 23.39 -5.85 11.92
CA SER A 478 23.35 -7.05 11.09
C SER A 478 21.96 -7.35 10.54
N ILE A 479 21.92 -7.86 9.32
CA ILE A 479 20.74 -8.48 8.70
C ILE A 479 20.97 -9.97 8.49
N ILE A 480 19.98 -10.78 8.85
CA ILE A 480 20.00 -12.24 8.68
C ILE A 480 18.81 -12.64 7.80
N LEU A 481 19.07 -12.98 6.54
CA LEU A 481 18.03 -13.48 5.62
C LEU A 481 17.91 -14.98 5.70
N LEU A 482 16.71 -15.50 6.00
CA LEU A 482 16.50 -16.94 6.18
C LEU A 482 16.65 -17.75 4.89
N LYS A 483 16.28 -17.15 3.75
CA LYS A 483 16.28 -17.75 2.40
C LYS A 483 16.04 -16.65 1.37
N PHE A 484 16.47 -16.86 0.12
CA PHE A 484 16.12 -15.97 -0.98
C PHE A 484 14.59 -15.92 -1.18
N PRO A 485 13.97 -14.73 -1.27
CA PRO A 485 12.53 -14.54 -1.09
C PRO A 485 11.72 -14.85 -2.36
N PHE A 486 11.84 -16.07 -2.86
CA PHE A 486 10.98 -16.56 -3.93
C PHE A 486 9.51 -16.65 -3.47
N PRO A 487 8.54 -16.04 -4.18
CA PRO A 487 7.12 -16.19 -3.88
C PRO A 487 6.66 -17.65 -3.95
N ASP A 488 5.55 -17.98 -3.29
CA ASP A 488 5.03 -19.35 -3.27
C ASP A 488 4.44 -19.74 -4.65
N ARG A 489 5.01 -20.75 -5.30
CA ARG A 489 4.53 -21.28 -6.59
C ARG A 489 3.13 -21.90 -6.51
N SER A 490 2.68 -22.30 -5.33
CA SER A 490 1.33 -22.82 -5.13
C SER A 490 0.26 -21.72 -5.15
N ASP A 491 0.65 -20.44 -5.07
CA ASP A 491 -0.28 -19.32 -5.05
C ASP A 491 -1.18 -19.32 -6.31
N PRO A 492 -2.52 -19.41 -6.15
CA PRO A 492 -3.47 -19.39 -7.25
C PRO A 492 -3.29 -18.18 -8.19
N LEU A 493 -2.99 -17.00 -7.63
CA LEU A 493 -2.78 -15.79 -8.42
C LEU A 493 -1.58 -15.94 -9.34
N LEU A 494 -0.45 -16.43 -8.81
CA LEU A 494 0.76 -16.63 -9.61
C LEU A 494 0.57 -17.70 -10.68
N ARG A 495 -0.17 -18.77 -10.39
CA ARG A 495 -0.54 -19.77 -11.40
C ARG A 495 -1.45 -19.17 -12.48
N GLY A 496 -2.38 -18.30 -12.11
CA GLY A 496 -3.20 -17.53 -13.05
C GLY A 496 -2.36 -16.59 -13.92
N MET A 497 -1.43 -15.85 -13.31
CA MET A 497 -0.48 -14.99 -14.02
C MET A 497 0.34 -15.78 -15.04
N GLU A 498 0.86 -16.95 -14.68
CA GLU A 498 1.62 -17.82 -15.59
C GLU A 498 0.80 -18.24 -16.81
N ARG A 499 -0.47 -18.63 -16.59
CA ARG A 499 -1.37 -19.01 -17.68
C ARG A 499 -1.66 -17.85 -18.63
N ARG A 500 -1.81 -16.62 -18.10
CA ARG A 500 -2.15 -15.43 -18.90
C ARG A 500 -0.96 -14.82 -19.62
N LEU A 501 0.14 -14.63 -18.91
CA LEU A 501 1.35 -13.97 -19.43
C LEU A 501 2.21 -14.92 -20.29
N GLY A 502 2.04 -16.23 -20.10
CA GLY A 502 2.92 -17.24 -20.67
C GLY A 502 4.19 -17.46 -19.85
N PRO A 503 4.88 -18.60 -20.08
CA PRO A 503 5.94 -19.07 -19.20
C PRO A 503 7.20 -18.20 -19.19
N GLU A 504 7.48 -17.48 -20.29
CA GLU A 504 8.69 -16.64 -20.38
C GLU A 504 8.52 -15.32 -19.63
N ALA A 505 7.49 -14.54 -19.96
CA ALA A 505 7.17 -13.28 -19.29
C ALA A 505 6.96 -13.49 -17.79
N PHE A 506 6.24 -14.55 -17.40
CA PHE A 506 6.04 -14.89 -15.99
C PHE A 506 7.33 -15.27 -15.26
N ARG A 507 8.25 -15.99 -15.92
CA ARG A 507 9.56 -16.31 -15.34
C ARG A 507 10.37 -15.05 -15.11
N SER A 508 10.31 -14.09 -16.04
CA SER A 508 10.94 -12.77 -15.89
C SER A 508 10.38 -12.06 -14.67
N TYR A 509 9.05 -11.90 -14.61
CA TYR A 509 8.34 -11.30 -13.48
C TYR A 509 8.68 -11.94 -12.14
N TYR A 510 8.65 -13.28 -12.06
CA TYR A 510 8.89 -14.01 -10.84
C TYR A 510 10.32 -13.85 -10.30
N ARG A 511 11.31 -13.77 -11.21
CA ARG A 511 12.69 -13.47 -10.83
C ARG A 511 12.84 -12.01 -10.40
N ASP A 512 12.24 -11.10 -11.14
CA ASP A 512 12.25 -9.66 -10.87
C ASP A 512 11.67 -9.34 -9.48
N ILE A 513 10.46 -9.81 -9.15
CA ILE A 513 9.86 -9.58 -7.83
C ILE A 513 10.70 -10.14 -6.69
N SER A 514 11.32 -11.31 -6.88
CA SER A 514 12.19 -11.93 -5.87
C SER A 514 13.49 -11.12 -5.67
N ALA A 515 14.08 -10.62 -6.76
CA ALA A 515 15.28 -9.80 -6.72
C ALA A 515 15.03 -8.44 -6.04
N ARG A 516 13.91 -7.79 -6.35
CA ARG A 516 13.51 -6.53 -5.73
C ARG A 516 13.26 -6.68 -4.23
N GLU A 517 12.47 -7.69 -3.84
CA GLU A 517 12.19 -7.98 -2.43
C GLU A 517 13.49 -8.24 -1.64
N PHE A 518 14.41 -9.00 -2.22
CA PHE A 518 15.73 -9.26 -1.63
C PHE A 518 16.53 -7.96 -1.38
N VAL A 519 16.63 -7.09 -2.39
CA VAL A 519 17.34 -5.80 -2.27
C VAL A 519 16.66 -4.88 -1.27
N GLN A 520 15.32 -4.82 -1.27
CA GLN A 520 14.57 -3.98 -0.33
C GLN A 520 14.77 -4.39 1.12
N GLN A 521 14.79 -5.68 1.44
CA GLN A 521 15.02 -6.16 2.80
C GLN A 521 16.39 -5.70 3.33
N ILE A 522 17.41 -5.71 2.47
CA ILE A 522 18.78 -5.30 2.82
C ILE A 522 18.90 -3.77 2.91
N GLY A 523 18.32 -3.05 1.94
CA GLY A 523 18.38 -1.58 1.86
C GLY A 523 17.72 -0.83 3.03
N ARG A 524 17.03 -1.54 3.92
CA ARG A 524 16.44 -0.95 5.13
C ARG A 524 17.45 -0.52 6.17
N VAL A 525 18.58 -1.22 6.21
CA VAL A 525 19.57 -1.15 7.30
C VAL A 525 20.59 -0.02 7.06
N LEU A 526 20.86 0.33 5.80
CA LEU A 526 21.86 1.33 5.43
C LEU A 526 21.17 2.62 4.96
N ARG A 527 21.57 3.78 5.50
CA ARG A 527 20.95 5.09 5.30
C ARG A 527 21.94 6.19 4.98
N SER A 528 23.11 6.15 5.59
CA SER A 528 24.21 7.08 5.36
C SER A 528 25.39 6.36 4.72
N ASP A 529 26.26 7.11 4.04
CA ASP A 529 27.48 6.54 3.46
C ASP A 529 28.46 6.01 4.52
N ASP A 530 28.28 6.43 5.78
CA ASP A 530 29.07 5.98 6.93
C ASP A 530 28.48 4.73 7.60
N ASP A 531 27.28 4.28 7.20
CA ASP A 531 26.65 3.12 7.81
C ASP A 531 27.38 1.84 7.40
N GLU A 532 27.59 0.94 8.36
CA GLU A 532 28.09 -0.41 8.13
C GLU A 532 27.13 -1.42 8.75
N ALA A 533 26.79 -2.48 7.99
CA ALA A 533 26.04 -3.61 8.51
C ALA A 533 26.55 -4.95 8.00
N GLU A 534 26.47 -5.98 8.83
CA GLU A 534 26.79 -7.33 8.43
C GLU A 534 25.63 -7.98 7.70
N PHE A 535 25.94 -8.67 6.60
CA PHE A 535 24.98 -9.53 5.90
C PHE A 535 25.26 -10.99 6.22
N TRP A 536 24.22 -11.67 6.69
CA TRP A 536 24.23 -13.09 6.98
C TRP A 536 23.06 -13.81 6.31
N SER A 537 23.28 -15.07 5.95
CA SER A 537 22.22 -15.97 5.46
C SER A 537 22.70 -17.42 5.52
N PRO A 538 21.89 -18.37 6.01
CA PRO A 538 22.15 -19.80 5.85
C PRO A 538 21.93 -20.31 4.42
N ASP A 539 21.22 -19.57 3.58
CA ASP A 539 21.00 -19.90 2.16
C ASP A 539 22.16 -19.40 1.30
N GLY A 540 22.82 -20.34 0.61
CA GLY A 540 23.88 -20.04 -0.36
C GLY A 540 23.41 -19.20 -1.56
N MET A 541 22.11 -19.22 -1.89
CA MET A 541 21.55 -18.39 -2.97
C MET A 541 21.58 -16.90 -2.60
N CYS A 542 21.22 -16.54 -1.36
CA CYS A 542 21.30 -15.16 -0.89
C CYS A 542 22.71 -14.57 -1.09
N HIS A 543 23.73 -15.38 -0.82
CA HIS A 543 25.13 -15.02 -0.93
C HIS A 543 25.61 -14.82 -2.38
N SER A 544 25.10 -15.62 -3.33
CA SER A 544 25.40 -15.43 -4.75
C SER A 544 24.65 -14.23 -5.32
N GLN A 545 23.37 -14.07 -4.96
CA GLN A 545 22.49 -13.00 -5.41
C GLN A 545 22.90 -11.64 -4.85
N LEU A 546 23.41 -11.56 -3.61
CA LEU A 546 23.94 -10.31 -3.04
C LEU A 546 24.96 -9.64 -3.97
N ARG A 547 25.90 -10.41 -4.52
CA ARG A 547 26.92 -9.87 -5.44
C ARG A 547 26.36 -9.40 -6.78
N GLN A 548 25.23 -9.95 -7.21
CA GLN A 548 24.62 -9.66 -8.51
C GLN A 548 23.65 -8.47 -8.43
N LEU A 549 22.91 -8.37 -7.32
CA LEU A 549 21.76 -7.47 -7.20
C LEU A 549 22.05 -6.21 -6.39
N TRP A 550 22.97 -6.26 -5.43
CA TRP A 550 23.25 -5.11 -4.57
C TRP A 550 24.13 -4.08 -5.28
N LYS A 551 23.60 -2.87 -5.47
CA LYS A 551 24.29 -1.73 -6.10
C LYS A 551 24.92 -0.80 -5.06
N GLY A 552 25.58 -1.35 -4.06
CA GLY A 552 26.30 -0.62 -3.02
C GLY A 552 27.63 -1.31 -2.70
N GLU A 553 28.37 -0.79 -1.71
CA GLU A 553 29.66 -1.37 -1.35
C GLU A 553 29.47 -2.71 -0.61
N ILE A 554 30.21 -3.73 -1.05
CA ILE A 554 30.28 -5.04 -0.40
C ILE A 554 31.74 -5.32 -0.08
N VAL A 555 32.02 -5.63 1.18
CA VAL A 555 33.32 -6.12 1.63
C VAL A 555 33.17 -7.53 2.19
N GLU A 556 34.20 -8.35 2.00
CA GLU A 556 34.27 -9.67 2.62
C GLU A 556 34.75 -9.50 4.06
N GLY A 557 34.02 -10.07 5.01
CA GLY A 557 34.44 -10.12 6.40
C GLY A 557 34.78 -11.53 6.85
N ASP A 558 35.85 -11.68 7.62
CA ASP A 558 36.21 -12.97 8.24
C ASP A 558 35.11 -13.48 9.17
N SER A 559 34.96 -14.80 9.29
CA SER A 559 33.79 -15.43 9.91
C SER A 559 33.67 -15.25 11.41
#